data_AF-A0A1H8L820-F1
#
_entry.id   AF-A0A1H8L820-F1
#
_cell.length_a   1.000
_cell.length_b   1.000
_cell.length_c   1.000
_cell.angle_alpha   90.00
_cell.angle_beta   90.00
_cell.angle_gamma   90.00
#
_symmetry.space_group_name_H-M   'P 1'
#
loop_
_entity.id
_entity.type
_entity.pdbx_description
1 polymer ?
#
loop_
_entity_poly.entity_id
_entity_poly.type
_entity_poly.pdbx_seq_one_letter_code
_entity_poly.pdbx_strand_id
1 'polypeptide(L)'
;MPTTEEVAAWIVGNVLDTEAWDKKPEKQPLAVKQAERNLSRWYPEVELMVEVVSLQAIWELQGLDPALKFQRHAVKSLNDNGEGITYSGIRDVVAPEVRELLGKPAFELAEEAEDAPGPQYGGCLI
;
A
#
# COMPACT_ATOMS: atom_id res chain seq x y z
N MET A 1 6.14 7.29 17.27
CA MET A 1 5.72 7.77 15.93
C MET A 1 6.97 8.30 15.27
N PRO A 2 7.42 7.69 14.17
CA PRO A 2 8.65 8.08 13.48
C PRO A 2 8.54 9.49 12.90
N THR A 3 9.58 10.29 13.10
CA THR A 3 9.64 11.65 12.57
C THR A 3 10.05 11.65 11.10
N THR A 4 9.74 12.73 10.37
CA THR A 4 10.17 12.88 8.97
C THR A 4 11.70 12.79 8.81
N GLU A 5 12.45 13.26 9.80
CA GLU A 5 13.92 13.22 9.81
C GLU A 5 14.44 11.79 9.97
N GLU A 6 13.84 11.01 10.87
CA GLU A 6 14.16 9.59 11.06
C GLU A 6 13.84 8.77 9.80
N VAL A 7 12.69 9.06 9.16
CA VAL A 7 12.30 8.44 7.88
C VAL A 7 13.30 8.80 6.79
N ALA A 8 13.66 10.08 6.64
CA ALA A 8 14.64 10.52 5.64
C ALA A 8 16.01 9.85 5.85
N ALA A 9 16.48 9.80 7.11
CA ALA A 9 17.74 9.14 7.45
C ALA A 9 17.71 7.64 7.14
N TRP A 10 16.57 6.97 7.40
CA TRP A 10 16.41 5.55 7.11
C TRP A 10 16.35 5.28 5.59
N ILE A 11 15.65 6.11 4.82
CA ILE A 11 15.58 6.04 3.35
C ILE A 11 16.96 6.16 2.72
N VAL A 12 17.73 7.17 3.13
CA VAL A 12 19.11 7.38 2.65
C VAL A 12 20.04 6.25 3.09
N GLY A 13 19.94 5.82 4.35
CA GLY A 13 20.79 4.75 4.91
C GLY A 13 20.56 3.37 4.29
N ASN A 14 19.35 3.10 3.79
CA ASN A 14 19.01 1.83 3.15
C ASN A 14 18.96 1.92 1.61
N VAL A 15 19.36 3.05 1.04
CA VAL A 15 19.39 3.30 -0.41
C VAL A 15 18.06 2.92 -1.06
N LEU A 16 16.96 3.32 -0.43
CA LEU A 16 15.64 3.20 -1.04
C LEU A 16 15.51 4.20 -2.19
N ASP A 17 14.34 4.30 -2.82
CA ASP A 17 14.10 5.21 -3.95
C ASP A 17 14.22 6.69 -3.52
N THR A 18 15.47 7.15 -3.37
CA THR A 18 15.84 8.51 -2.98
C THR A 18 15.43 9.50 -4.06
N GLU A 19 15.37 9.07 -5.33
CA GLU A 19 14.86 9.89 -6.42
C GLU A 19 13.39 10.22 -6.21
N ALA A 20 12.55 9.23 -5.90
CA ALA A 20 11.13 9.48 -5.57
C ALA A 20 10.96 10.33 -4.31
N TRP A 21 11.84 10.16 -3.32
CA TRP A 21 11.84 10.95 -2.08
C TRP A 21 12.19 12.43 -2.34
N ASP A 22 13.25 12.69 -3.09
CA ASP A 22 13.79 14.03 -3.32
C ASP A 22 13.04 14.81 -4.42
N LYS A 23 12.22 14.14 -5.24
CA LYS A 23 11.45 14.77 -6.32
C LYS A 23 10.48 15.86 -5.85
N LYS A 24 9.92 15.72 -4.63
CA LYS A 24 8.90 16.63 -4.05
C LYS A 24 9.12 16.83 -2.54
N PRO A 25 10.18 17.56 -2.14
CA PRO A 25 10.57 17.68 -0.73
C PRO A 25 9.48 18.31 0.14
N GLU A 26 8.70 19.26 -0.41
CA GLU A 26 7.58 19.90 0.29
C GLU A 26 6.44 18.93 0.65
N LYS A 27 6.39 17.75 0.00
CA LYS A 27 5.35 16.73 0.24
C LYS A 27 5.83 15.60 1.14
N GLN A 28 7.10 15.51 1.47
CA GLN A 28 7.65 14.47 2.36
C GLN A 28 6.94 14.42 3.72
N PRO A 29 6.70 15.54 4.44
CA PRO A 29 6.03 15.48 5.74
C PRO A 29 4.56 15.03 5.63
N LEU A 30 3.90 15.39 4.51
CA LEU A 30 2.54 14.97 4.23
C LEU A 30 2.48 13.47 3.93
N ALA A 31 3.44 12.95 3.15
CA ALA A 31 3.53 11.54 2.82
C ALA A 31 3.76 10.67 4.06
N VAL A 32 4.63 11.09 4.99
CA VAL A 32 4.85 10.40 6.26
C VAL A 32 3.57 10.36 7.09
N LYS A 33 2.90 11.49 7.29
CA LYS A 33 1.62 11.53 8.03
C LYS A 33 0.53 10.69 7.37
N GLN A 34 0.48 10.68 6.05
CA GLN A 34 -0.48 9.89 5.29
C GLN A 34 -0.20 8.39 5.47
N ALA A 35 1.07 7.99 5.37
CA ALA A 35 1.53 6.63 5.62
C ALA A 35 1.18 6.17 7.03
N GLU A 36 1.48 6.96 8.07
CA GLU A 36 1.13 6.64 9.47
C GLU A 36 -0.37 6.43 9.67
N ARG A 37 -1.19 7.36 9.16
CA ARG A 37 -2.66 7.29 9.28
C ARG A 37 -3.22 6.08 8.56
N ASN A 38 -2.67 5.76 7.41
CA ASN A 38 -3.09 4.62 6.61
C ASN A 38 -2.68 3.29 7.28
N LEU A 39 -1.42 3.17 7.71
CA LEU A 39 -0.91 1.97 8.36
C LEU A 39 -1.60 1.71 9.70
N SER A 40 -1.84 2.74 10.52
CA SER A 40 -2.60 2.58 11.77
C SER A 40 -4.04 2.11 11.53
N ARG A 41 -4.63 2.43 10.38
CA ARG A 41 -5.96 1.94 9.99
C ARG A 41 -5.93 0.50 9.49
N TRP A 42 -4.92 0.13 8.69
CA TRP A 42 -4.85 -1.17 8.04
C TRP A 42 -4.18 -2.25 8.88
N TYR A 43 -3.30 -1.84 9.79
CA TYR A 43 -2.54 -2.70 10.70
C TYR A 43 -2.61 -2.14 12.12
N PRO A 44 -3.81 -2.10 12.74
CA PRO A 44 -4.00 -1.47 14.04
C PRO A 44 -3.24 -2.16 15.18
N GLU A 45 -2.89 -3.43 15.02
CA GLU A 45 -2.17 -4.24 16.01
C GLU A 45 -0.65 -4.19 15.83
N VAL A 46 -0.15 -3.57 14.77
CA VAL A 46 1.28 -3.51 14.45
C VAL A 46 1.89 -2.21 14.96
N GLU A 47 3.04 -2.32 15.62
CA GLU A 47 3.83 -1.16 16.00
C GLU A 47 4.45 -0.49 14.76
N LEU A 48 4.16 0.80 14.57
CA LEU A 48 4.65 1.57 13.42
C LEU A 48 6.14 1.88 13.55
N MET A 49 6.97 0.96 13.06
CA MET A 49 8.43 1.15 12.97
C MET A 49 8.80 2.11 11.84
N VAL A 50 9.95 2.78 11.98
CA VAL A 50 10.51 3.72 10.99
C VAL A 50 10.59 3.08 9.60
N GLU A 51 11.00 1.81 9.54
CA GLU A 51 11.08 1.00 8.32
C GLU A 51 9.75 0.93 7.57
N VAL A 52 8.68 0.49 8.24
CA VAL A 52 7.35 0.32 7.64
C VAL A 52 6.80 1.65 7.15
N VAL A 53 6.96 2.71 7.95
CA VAL A 53 6.52 4.05 7.58
C VAL A 53 7.34 4.60 6.42
N SER A 54 8.64 4.31 6.34
CA SER A 54 9.50 4.74 5.23
C SER A 54 9.09 4.09 3.91
N LEU A 55 8.83 2.78 3.92
CA LEU A 55 8.39 2.04 2.73
C LEU A 55 7.04 2.57 2.22
N GLN A 56 6.08 2.77 3.13
CA GLN A 56 4.78 3.32 2.76
C GLN A 56 4.88 4.79 2.35
N ALA A 57 5.72 5.62 2.98
CA ALA A 57 5.86 7.04 2.62
C ALA A 57 6.42 7.22 1.20
N ILE A 58 7.40 6.40 0.80
CA ILE A 58 7.89 6.37 -0.58
C ILE A 58 6.76 5.96 -1.54
N TRP A 59 5.95 4.97 -1.17
CA TRP A 59 4.81 4.53 -1.99
C TRP A 59 3.75 5.62 -2.19
N GLU A 60 3.47 6.41 -1.16
CA GLU A 60 2.58 7.56 -1.24
C GLU A 60 3.16 8.65 -2.16
N LEU A 61 4.47 8.90 -2.09
CA LEU A 61 5.16 9.86 -2.97
C LEU A 61 5.20 9.40 -4.43
N GLN A 62 5.45 8.12 -4.67
CA GLN A 62 5.36 7.52 -6.01
C GLN A 62 3.93 7.54 -6.54
N GLY A 63 2.91 7.42 -5.68
CA GLY A 63 1.50 7.53 -6.06
C GLY A 63 1.07 8.90 -6.60
N LEU A 64 1.88 9.94 -6.37
CA LEU A 64 1.70 11.25 -7.02
C LEU A 64 2.13 11.24 -8.50
N ASP A 65 2.77 10.18 -8.97
CA ASP A 65 3.22 10.00 -10.36
C ASP A 65 2.78 8.60 -10.87
N PRO A 66 1.65 8.51 -11.60
CA PRO A 66 1.04 7.24 -11.98
C PRO A 66 2.00 6.26 -12.69
N ALA A 67 2.97 6.78 -13.45
CA ALA A 67 3.90 5.96 -14.24
C ALA A 67 4.83 5.08 -13.40
N LEU A 68 5.24 5.55 -12.21
CA LEU A 68 6.20 4.84 -11.35
C LEU A 68 5.57 3.64 -10.61
N LYS A 69 4.28 3.72 -10.26
CA LYS A 69 3.57 2.59 -9.65
C LYS A 69 3.46 1.39 -10.59
N PHE A 70 3.23 1.61 -11.88
CA PHE A 70 3.14 0.53 -12.86
C PHE A 70 4.46 -0.22 -13.05
N GLN A 71 5.61 0.44 -12.85
CA GLN A 71 6.93 -0.19 -12.96
C GLN A 71 7.22 -1.14 -11.79
N ARG A 72 6.85 -0.79 -10.54
CA ARG A 72 7.08 -1.64 -9.36
C ARG A 72 6.17 -2.86 -9.28
N HIS A 73 4.99 -2.81 -9.90
CA HIS A 73 4.05 -3.95 -10.00
C HIS A 73 4.40 -4.98 -11.10
N ALA A 74 5.64 -5.00 -11.61
CA ALA A 74 6.08 -5.95 -12.64
C ALA A 74 5.22 -5.96 -13.93
N VAL A 75 4.60 -4.82 -14.30
CA VAL A 75 3.77 -4.71 -15.51
C VAL A 75 4.66 -4.56 -16.75
N LYS A 76 4.76 -5.61 -17.56
CA LYS A 76 5.66 -5.71 -18.73
C LYS A 76 5.05 -5.33 -20.09
N SER A 77 3.79 -4.92 -20.18
CA SER A 77 3.20 -4.51 -21.46
C SER A 77 2.01 -3.58 -21.31
N LEU A 78 2.00 -2.53 -22.13
CA LEU A 78 0.90 -1.59 -22.34
C LEU A 78 0.52 -1.75 -23.81
N ASN A 79 -0.61 -2.42 -24.08
CA ASN A 79 -1.12 -2.55 -25.45
C ASN A 79 -2.24 -1.53 -25.67
N ASP A 80 -1.94 -0.61 -26.57
CA ASP A 80 -2.85 0.30 -27.25
C ASP A 80 -3.60 -0.52 -28.31
N ASN A 81 -4.86 -0.91 -28.04
CA ASN A 81 -5.89 -1.30 -29.03
C ASN A 81 -7.14 -1.96 -28.37
N GLY A 82 -7.97 -1.15 -27.72
CA GLY A 82 -9.42 -1.37 -27.70
C GLY A 82 -10.02 -2.46 -26.79
N GLU A 83 -9.23 -3.26 -26.08
CA GLU A 83 -9.73 -4.12 -24.99
C GLU A 83 -9.20 -3.61 -23.66
N GLY A 84 -10.04 -2.86 -22.95
CA GLY A 84 -9.74 -2.37 -21.61
C GLY A 84 -9.61 -3.54 -20.65
N ILE A 85 -8.41 -3.74 -20.12
CA ILE A 85 -8.22 -4.61 -18.96
C ILE A 85 -8.92 -3.93 -17.80
N THR A 86 -10.06 -4.49 -17.38
CA THR A 86 -10.68 -4.13 -16.11
C THR A 86 -9.76 -4.66 -15.02
N TYR A 87 -8.82 -3.82 -14.58
CA TYR A 87 -8.17 -4.01 -13.30
C TYR A 87 -9.27 -4.18 -12.26
N SER A 88 -9.23 -5.24 -11.46
CA SER A 88 -10.03 -5.31 -10.24
C SER A 88 -9.85 -3.96 -9.54
N GLY A 89 -10.92 -3.18 -9.41
CA GLY A 89 -10.89 -1.73 -9.18
C GLY A 89 -10.33 -1.27 -7.83
N ILE A 90 -9.54 -2.10 -7.17
CA ILE A 90 -8.87 -1.84 -5.91
C ILE A 90 -7.47 -1.34 -6.26
N ARG A 91 -7.31 -0.02 -6.17
CA ARG A 91 -6.00 0.62 -6.14
C ARG A 91 -5.21 -0.03 -4.99
N ASP A 92 -4.06 -0.66 -5.25
CA ASP A 92 -3.23 -1.19 -4.15
C ASP A 92 -2.76 -0.02 -3.27
N VAL A 93 -3.41 0.10 -2.11
CA VAL A 93 -3.23 1.23 -1.18
C VAL A 93 -2.00 1.02 -0.30
N VAL A 94 -1.59 -0.23 -0.11
CA VAL A 94 -0.42 -0.65 0.69
C VAL A 94 0.79 -0.88 -0.22
N ALA A 95 1.98 -0.46 0.22
CA ALA A 95 3.23 -0.78 -0.46
C ALA A 95 3.46 -2.31 -0.51
N PRO A 96 3.99 -2.86 -1.63
CA PRO A 96 4.23 -4.29 -1.75
C PRO A 96 5.23 -4.80 -0.70
N GLU A 97 6.28 -4.04 -0.38
CA GLU A 97 7.27 -4.41 0.64
C GLU A 97 6.63 -4.45 2.04
N VAL A 98 5.69 -3.55 2.32
CA VAL A 98 4.95 -3.56 3.59
C VAL A 98 4.04 -4.78 3.66
N ARG A 99 3.43 -5.18 2.54
CA ARG A 99 2.60 -6.39 2.46
C ARG A 99 3.43 -7.67 2.64
N GLU A 100 4.66 -7.70 2.14
CA GLU A 100 5.59 -8.81 2.37
C GLU A 100 6.00 -8.91 3.85
N LEU A 101 6.20 -7.78 4.53
CA LEU A 101 6.59 -7.74 5.94
C LEU A 101 5.43 -8.04 6.91
N LEU A 102 4.25 -7.45 6.67
CA LEU A 102 3.13 -7.47 7.62
C LEU A 102 2.00 -8.42 7.21
N GLY A 103 2.02 -8.94 5.98
CA GLY A 103 0.95 -9.76 5.44
C GLY A 103 -0.28 -8.95 5.02
N LYS A 104 -1.44 -9.62 4.99
CA LYS A 104 -2.69 -9.03 4.52
C LYS A 104 -3.18 -7.92 5.45
N PRO A 105 -3.63 -6.77 4.91
CA PRO A 105 -4.18 -5.69 5.71
C PRO A 105 -5.57 -6.05 6.26
N ALA A 106 -5.97 -5.40 7.36
CA ALA A 106 -7.21 -5.68 8.09
C ALA A 106 -8.49 -5.50 7.24
N PHE A 107 -8.48 -4.65 6.21
CA PHE A 107 -9.65 -4.48 5.35
C PHE A 107 -9.88 -5.68 4.42
N GLU A 108 -8.81 -6.31 3.92
CA GLU A 108 -8.93 -7.55 3.12
C GLU A 108 -9.41 -8.72 4.00
N LEU A 109 -8.97 -8.76 5.27
CA LEU A 109 -9.44 -9.77 6.23
C LEU A 109 -10.91 -9.59 6.59
N ALA A 110 -11.39 -8.35 6.63
CA ALA A 110 -12.81 -8.04 6.84
C ALA A 110 -13.65 -8.41 5.61
N GLU A 111 -13.18 -8.11 4.39
CA GLU A 111 -13.85 -8.52 3.14
C GLU A 111 -13.91 -10.06 3.02
N GLU A 112 -12.83 -10.78 3.31
CA GLU A 112 -12.84 -12.26 3.34
C GLU A 112 -13.81 -12.84 4.38
N ALA A 113 -14.06 -12.14 5.49
CA ALA A 113 -15.03 -12.56 6.50
C ALA A 113 -16.48 -12.30 6.07
N GLU A 114 -16.74 -11.25 5.28
CA GLU A 114 -18.05 -10.95 4.72
C GLU A 114 -18.41 -11.87 3.54
N ASP A 115 -17.43 -12.31 2.76
CA ASP A 115 -17.61 -13.27 1.66
C ASP A 115 -17.64 -14.75 2.10
N ALA A 116 -17.51 -15.03 3.41
CA ALA A 116 -17.69 -16.37 3.93
C ALA A 116 -19.14 -16.84 3.70
N PRO A 117 -19.39 -17.96 2.99
CA PRO A 117 -20.74 -18.44 2.77
C PRO A 117 -21.36 -18.77 4.14
N GLY A 118 -22.36 -17.98 4.53
CA GLY A 118 -23.16 -18.26 5.73
C GLY A 118 -23.69 -19.70 5.69
N PRO A 119 -23.99 -20.32 6.85
CA PRO A 119 -24.49 -21.69 6.89
C PRO A 119 -25.71 -21.80 5.99
N GLN A 120 -25.58 -22.58 4.91
CA GLN A 120 -26.69 -22.90 4.02
C GLN A 120 -27.68 -23.74 4.83
N TYR A 121 -28.70 -23.10 5.39
CA TYR A 121 -29.85 -23.81 5.94
C TYR A 121 -30.57 -24.48 4.77
N GLY A 122 -30.16 -25.70 4.45
CA GLY A 122 -30.84 -26.58 3.51
C GLY A 122 -32.25 -26.84 4.02
N GLY A 123 -33.22 -26.12 3.45
CA GLY A 123 -34.63 -26.30 3.73
C GLY A 123 -35.07 -27.70 3.31
N CYS A 124 -35.35 -28.57 4.28
CA CYS A 124 -36.11 -29.78 4.03
C CYS A 124 -37.58 -29.37 3.91
N LEU A 125 -38.15 -29.47 2.70
CA LEU A 125 -39.59 -29.43 2.50
C LEU A 125 -40.17 -30.72 3.09
N ILE A 126 -40.94 -30.60 4.18
CA ILE A 126 -41.79 -31.65 4.75
C ILE A 126 -43.12 -31.65 4.00
#